data_AF-A0A924CG35-F1
#
_entry.id   AF-A0A924CG35-F1
#
_cell.length_a   1.000
_cell.length_b   1.000
_cell.length_c   1.000
_cell.angle_alpha   90.00
_cell.angle_beta   90.00
_cell.angle_gamma   90.00
#
_symmetry.space_group_name_H-M   'P 1'
#
loop_
_entity.id
_entity.type
_entity.pdbx_description
1 polymer ?
#
loop_
_entity_poly.entity_id
_entity_poly.type
_entity_poly.pdbx_seq_one_letter_code
_entity_poly.pdbx_strand_id
1 'polypeptide(L)'
;MNKNNYVAIMAGGIGSRFWPLSRTDFPKQFLDILNTGRTLIQSTYDRFTSFVPKENIFIVTTNQYKNIVADQLPDLNVDNILCEPSRKNTAPCIAYISYKLHQLNPDANLICAPADHIILDTPGFKKTCLQALHFTAHIKALVTLGIKPTHPNTGYGYIQYEQQEVS
;
A
#
# COMPACT_ATOMS: atom_id res chain seq x y z
N MET A 1 11.43 -15.12 5.79
CA MET A 1 10.22 -14.39 5.33
C MET A 1 9.34 -15.36 4.55
N ASN A 2 8.02 -15.29 4.69
CA ASN A 2 7.10 -16.12 3.92
C ASN A 2 7.06 -15.61 2.47
N LYS A 3 7.30 -16.50 1.49
CA LYS A 3 7.34 -16.17 0.06
C LYS A 3 5.96 -15.95 -0.56
N ASN A 4 4.89 -16.31 0.15
CA ASN A 4 3.51 -16.13 -0.31
C ASN A 4 2.92 -14.78 0.09
N ASN A 5 3.60 -14.00 0.93
CA ASN A 5 3.12 -12.68 1.34
C ASN A 5 3.59 -11.62 0.33
N TYR A 6 2.63 -10.85 -0.19
CA TYR A 6 2.84 -9.79 -1.16
C TYR A 6 2.29 -8.46 -0.65
N VAL A 7 2.84 -7.36 -1.18
CA VAL A 7 2.34 -6.01 -0.92
C VAL A 7 2.11 -5.31 -2.25
N ALA A 8 0.93 -4.71 -2.41
CA ALA A 8 0.63 -3.79 -3.49
C ALA A 8 0.52 -2.37 -2.92
N ILE A 9 1.48 -1.52 -3.27
CA ILE A 9 1.45 -0.09 -2.92
C ILE A 9 0.74 0.67 -4.04
N MET A 10 -0.40 1.28 -3.73
CA MET A 10 -1.25 2.00 -4.66
C MET A 10 -0.82 3.47 -4.76
N ALA A 11 -0.22 3.84 -5.90
CA ALA A 11 0.43 5.12 -6.14
C ALA A 11 -0.13 5.85 -7.39
N GLY A 12 -1.40 5.64 -7.73
CA GLY A 12 -2.08 6.26 -8.88
C GLY A 12 -2.81 7.59 -8.59
N GLY A 13 -2.82 8.03 -7.33
CA GLY A 13 -3.49 9.26 -6.90
C GLY A 13 -2.79 10.53 -7.40
N ILE A 14 -3.56 11.58 -7.70
CA ILE A 14 -3.02 12.93 -8.02
C ILE A 14 -2.72 13.73 -6.75
N GLY A 15 -3.55 13.57 -5.70
CA GLY A 15 -3.33 14.25 -4.43
C GLY A 15 -3.53 15.77 -4.45
N SER A 16 -4.56 16.28 -5.12
CA SER A 16 -4.84 17.73 -5.32
C SER A 16 -4.94 18.59 -4.06
N ARG A 17 -5.11 17.98 -2.87
CA ARG A 17 -5.21 18.69 -1.59
C ARG A 17 -3.90 19.33 -1.12
N PHE A 18 -2.76 18.96 -1.70
CA PHE A 18 -1.45 19.52 -1.37
C PHE A 18 -1.01 20.60 -2.36
N TRP A 19 -1.93 21.18 -3.14
CA TRP A 19 -1.59 22.34 -3.96
C TRP A 19 -1.13 23.50 -3.05
N PRO A 20 -0.03 24.23 -3.36
CA PRO A 20 0.73 24.21 -4.61
C PRO A 20 1.92 23.22 -4.65
N LEU A 21 2.13 22.39 -3.64
CA LEU A 21 3.24 21.43 -3.61
C LEU A 21 3.00 20.23 -4.54
N SER A 22 1.78 19.68 -4.55
CA SER A 22 1.41 18.62 -5.49
C SER A 22 0.98 19.20 -6.84
N ARG A 23 1.46 18.59 -7.93
CA ARG A 23 1.06 18.86 -9.31
C ARG A 23 0.56 17.58 -9.95
N THR A 24 -0.13 17.69 -11.08
CA THR A 24 -0.54 16.52 -11.86
C THR A 24 0.68 15.69 -12.28
N ASP A 25 1.79 16.34 -12.65
CA ASP A 25 3.01 15.64 -13.07
C ASP A 25 3.87 15.15 -11.89
N PHE A 26 3.67 15.73 -10.70
CA PHE A 26 4.36 15.32 -9.48
C PHE A 26 3.39 15.27 -8.28
N PRO A 27 2.63 14.16 -8.16
CA PRO A 27 1.69 13.95 -7.08
C PRO A 27 2.30 13.87 -5.68
N LYS A 28 1.43 13.99 -4.67
CA LYS A 28 1.82 14.03 -3.24
C LYS A 28 2.65 12.84 -2.76
N GLN A 29 2.46 11.65 -3.31
CA GLN A 29 3.20 10.46 -2.88
C GLN A 29 4.71 10.55 -3.17
N PHE A 30 5.11 11.44 -4.08
CA PHE A 30 6.51 11.69 -4.42
C PHE A 30 7.11 12.89 -3.66
N LEU A 31 6.36 13.46 -2.70
CA LEU A 31 6.83 14.57 -1.87
C LEU A 31 7.36 14.06 -0.53
N ASP A 32 8.43 14.69 -0.04
CA ASP A 32 8.86 14.61 1.35
C ASP A 32 8.09 15.65 2.17
N ILE A 33 6.88 15.29 2.58
CA ILE A 33 5.97 16.19 3.32
C ILE A 33 6.45 16.39 4.77
N LEU A 34 7.22 15.44 5.30
CA LEU A 34 7.69 15.46 6.69
C LEU A 34 9.07 16.08 6.85
N ASN A 35 9.74 16.45 5.74
CA ASN A 35 11.12 16.91 5.70
C ASN A 35 12.10 15.94 6.39
N THR A 36 11.90 14.64 6.18
CA THR A 36 12.73 13.58 6.76
C THR A 36 13.83 13.10 5.81
N GLY A 37 13.88 13.63 4.59
CA GLY A 37 14.71 13.15 3.48
C GLY A 37 14.09 11.97 2.74
N ARG A 38 12.86 11.58 3.06
CA ARG A 38 12.15 10.45 2.43
C ARG A 38 10.76 10.86 1.96
N THR A 39 10.43 10.55 0.72
CA THR A 39 9.07 10.77 0.19
C THR A 39 8.07 9.79 0.81
N LEU A 40 6.77 10.06 0.66
CA LEU A 40 5.73 9.17 1.21
C LEU A 40 5.79 7.75 0.60
N ILE A 41 6.04 7.64 -0.71
CA ILE A 41 6.19 6.34 -1.36
C ILE A 41 7.42 5.59 -0.89
N GLN A 42 8.55 6.29 -0.71
CA GLN A 42 9.79 5.71 -0.17
C GLN A 42 9.57 5.23 1.27
N SER A 43 8.96 6.06 2.11
CA SER A 43 8.66 5.71 3.50
C SER A 43 7.72 4.50 3.59
N THR A 44 6.76 4.38 2.67
CA THR A 44 5.86 3.22 2.59
C THR A 44 6.61 1.97 2.13
N TYR A 45 7.45 2.08 1.10
CA TYR A 45 8.29 0.98 0.60
C TYR A 45 9.26 0.47 1.69
N ASP A 46 10.00 1.37 2.33
CA ASP A 46 10.96 1.06 3.40
C ASP A 46 10.26 0.33 4.57
N ARG A 47 9.03 0.74 4.91
CA ARG A 47 8.23 0.08 5.95
C ARG A 47 7.97 -1.39 5.63
N PHE A 48 7.54 -1.69 4.40
CA PHE A 48 7.19 -3.06 3.99
C PHE A 48 8.42 -3.94 3.70
N THR A 49 9.51 -3.39 3.16
CA THR A 49 10.76 -4.15 2.94
C THR A 49 11.37 -4.68 4.24
N SER A 50 11.02 -4.10 5.40
CA SER A 50 11.45 -4.59 6.71
C SER A 50 10.84 -5.94 7.12
N PHE A 51 9.82 -6.44 6.41
CA PHE A 51 9.19 -7.75 6.70
C PHE A 51 8.63 -8.52 5.50
N VAL A 52 8.63 -7.94 4.29
CA VAL A 52 8.24 -8.58 3.03
C VAL A 52 9.43 -8.55 2.07
N PRO A 53 9.76 -9.65 1.36
CA PRO A 53 10.83 -9.66 0.38
C PRO A 53 10.61 -8.61 -0.72
N LYS A 54 11.67 -7.95 -1.20
CA LYS A 54 11.57 -6.87 -2.19
C LYS A 54 10.90 -7.35 -3.48
N GLU A 55 11.20 -8.58 -3.89
CA GLU A 55 10.62 -9.26 -5.06
C GLU A 55 9.09 -9.45 -4.97
N ASN A 56 8.52 -9.38 -3.76
CA ASN A 56 7.09 -9.52 -3.50
C ASN A 56 6.36 -8.19 -3.28
N ILE A 57 7.06 -7.07 -3.46
CA ILE A 57 6.46 -5.73 -3.38
C ILE A 57 6.19 -5.24 -4.80
N PHE A 58 4.95 -4.83 -5.04
CA PHE A 58 4.46 -4.28 -6.29
C PHE A 58 4.01 -2.83 -6.08
N ILE A 59 4.25 -1.99 -7.08
CA ILE A 59 3.71 -0.63 -7.13
C ILE A 59 2.67 -0.58 -8.23
N VAL A 60 1.44 -0.20 -7.90
CA VAL A 60 0.37 0.01 -8.89
C VAL A 60 0.21 1.51 -9.12
N THR A 61 0.51 1.97 -10.33
CA THR A 61 0.52 3.39 -10.69
C THR A 61 0.02 3.60 -12.13
N THR A 62 0.21 4.77 -12.73
CA THR A 62 -0.10 5.03 -14.14
C THR A 62 1.18 5.08 -14.99
N ASN A 63 1.04 4.91 -16.31
CA ASN A 63 2.17 5.03 -17.24
C ASN A 63 2.95 6.35 -17.08
N GLN A 64 2.25 7.44 -16.74
CA GLN A 64 2.86 8.77 -16.53
C GLN A 64 3.88 8.77 -15.38
N TYR A 65 3.64 7.99 -14.32
CA TYR A 65 4.49 8.00 -13.13
C TYR A 65 5.47 6.83 -13.06
N LYS A 66 5.46 5.92 -14.04
CA LYS A 66 6.32 4.72 -14.05
C LYS A 66 7.79 5.06 -13.82
N ASN A 67 8.31 6.04 -14.56
CA ASN A 67 9.72 6.44 -14.47
C ASN A 67 10.01 7.10 -13.12
N ILE A 68 9.11 7.96 -12.63
CA ILE A 68 9.25 8.60 -11.31
C ILE A 68 9.32 7.53 -10.20
N VAL A 69 8.49 6.49 -10.27
CA VAL A 69 8.53 5.38 -9.31
C VAL A 69 9.86 4.64 -9.39
N ALA A 70 10.35 4.34 -10.59
CA ALA A 70 11.64 3.67 -10.78
C ALA A 70 12.80 4.50 -10.22
N ASP A 71 12.80 5.81 -10.46
CA ASP A 71 13.82 6.73 -9.93
C ASP A 71 13.75 6.87 -8.40
N GLN A 72 12.53 6.88 -7.83
CA GLN A 72 12.31 6.99 -6.39
C GLN A 72 12.66 5.69 -5.63
N LEU A 73 12.54 4.53 -6.28
CA LEU A 73 12.70 3.20 -5.70
C LEU A 73 13.69 2.35 -6.52
N PRO A 74 15.00 2.69 -6.52
CA PRO A 74 15.98 2.02 -7.38
C PRO A 74 16.19 0.53 -7.08
N ASP A 75 15.85 0.10 -5.86
CA ASP A 75 15.93 -1.30 -5.41
C ASP A 75 14.72 -2.15 -5.83
N LEU A 76 13.69 -1.53 -6.42
CA LEU A 76 12.49 -2.24 -6.86
C LEU A 76 12.70 -2.79 -8.28
N ASN A 77 12.32 -4.04 -8.51
CA ASN A 77 12.29 -4.57 -9.87
C ASN A 77 11.27 -3.79 -10.72
N VAL A 78 11.71 -3.26 -11.86
CA VAL A 78 10.86 -2.50 -12.80
C VAL A 78 9.63 -3.30 -13.25
N ASP A 79 9.74 -4.63 -13.34
CA ASP A 79 8.61 -5.51 -13.69
C ASP A 79 7.52 -5.54 -12.61
N ASN A 80 7.83 -5.15 -11.37
CA ASN A 80 6.87 -5.02 -10.28
C ASN A 80 6.16 -3.65 -10.28
N ILE A 81 6.47 -2.75 -11.23
CA ILE A 81 5.76 -1.48 -11.43
C ILE A 81 4.63 -1.70 -12.43
N LEU A 82 3.42 -1.96 -11.92
CA LEU A 82 2.24 -2.18 -12.73
C LEU A 82 1.55 -0.86 -13.08
N CYS A 83 1.39 -0.62 -14.37
CA CYS A 83 0.72 0.57 -14.86
C CYS A 83 -0.75 0.28 -15.21
N GLU A 84 -1.66 0.95 -14.51
CA GLU A 84 -3.08 0.93 -14.83
C GLU A 84 -3.35 1.69 -16.15
N PRO A 85 -4.23 1.16 -17.02
CA PRO A 85 -4.56 1.81 -18.28
C PRO A 85 -5.39 3.08 -18.06
N SER A 86 -6.12 3.16 -16.96
CA SER A 86 -6.88 4.35 -16.57
C SER A 86 -7.12 4.37 -15.06
N ARG A 87 -7.25 5.55 -14.48
CA ARG A 87 -7.55 5.72 -13.05
C ARG A 87 -9.02 5.40 -12.81
N LYS A 88 -9.30 4.24 -12.20
CA LYS A 88 -10.66 3.74 -11.93
C LYS A 88 -10.94 3.53 -10.44
N ASN A 89 -10.25 4.27 -9.57
CA ASN A 89 -10.29 4.15 -8.10
C ASN A 89 -9.74 2.79 -7.58
N THR A 90 -9.90 2.55 -6.29
CA THR A 90 -9.22 1.48 -5.54
C THR A 90 -9.66 0.07 -5.93
N ALA A 91 -10.97 -0.16 -6.16
CA ALA A 91 -11.46 -1.51 -6.40
C ALA A 91 -10.90 -2.15 -7.69
N PRO A 92 -10.87 -1.45 -8.85
CA PRO A 92 -10.23 -1.98 -10.07
C PRO A 92 -8.72 -2.16 -9.92
N CYS A 93 -8.04 -1.26 -9.21
CA CYS A 93 -6.62 -1.39 -8.88
C CYS A 93 -6.36 -2.70 -8.12
N ILE A 94 -7.11 -2.97 -7.05
CA ILE A 94 -6.99 -4.20 -6.24
C ILE A 94 -7.33 -5.43 -7.09
N ALA A 95 -8.41 -5.41 -7.87
CA ALA A 95 -8.78 -6.53 -8.73
C ALA A 95 -7.68 -6.86 -9.75
N TYR A 96 -7.07 -5.83 -10.35
CA TYR A 96 -6.01 -5.99 -11.34
C TYR A 96 -4.76 -6.64 -10.74
N ILE A 97 -4.24 -6.13 -9.61
CA ILE A 97 -3.06 -6.72 -8.97
C ILE A 97 -3.35 -8.11 -8.41
N SER A 98 -4.52 -8.34 -7.81
CA SER A 98 -4.90 -9.66 -7.31
C SER A 98 -4.94 -10.69 -8.44
N TYR A 99 -5.48 -10.35 -9.60
CA TYR A 99 -5.49 -11.26 -10.76
C TYR A 99 -4.08 -11.54 -11.32
N LYS A 100 -3.21 -10.52 -11.34
CA LYS A 100 -1.81 -10.68 -11.76
C LYS A 100 -1.03 -11.58 -10.78
N LEU A 101 -1.19 -11.36 -9.48
CA LEU A 101 -0.53 -12.15 -8.45
C LEU A 101 -1.05 -13.58 -8.43
N HIS A 102 -2.35 -13.81 -8.62
CA HIS A 102 -2.90 -15.16 -8.68
C HIS A 102 -2.30 -16.00 -9.82
N GLN A 103 -1.98 -15.38 -10.97
CA GLN A 103 -1.28 -16.07 -12.07
C GLN A 103 0.18 -16.38 -11.75
N LEU A 104 0.84 -15.56 -10.92
CA LEU A 104 2.23 -15.76 -10.51
C LEU A 104 2.34 -16.80 -9.37
N ASN A 105 1.44 -16.70 -8.40
CA ASN A 105 1.39 -17.51 -7.19
C ASN A 105 -0.08 -17.69 -6.76
N PRO A 106 -0.67 -18.88 -6.97
CA PRO A 106 -2.05 -19.16 -6.56
C PRO A 106 -2.31 -18.99 -5.06
N ASP A 107 -1.26 -19.09 -4.23
CA ASP A 107 -1.31 -18.98 -2.77
C ASP A 107 -0.96 -17.56 -2.26
N ALA A 108 -0.95 -16.55 -3.16
CA ALA A 108 -0.60 -15.18 -2.80
C ALA A 108 -1.53 -14.61 -1.71
N ASN A 109 -0.92 -14.13 -0.62
CA ASN A 109 -1.56 -13.41 0.47
C ASN A 109 -1.18 -11.93 0.40
N LEU A 110 -2.16 -11.07 0.09
CA LEU A 110 -1.90 -9.72 -0.38
C LEU A 110 -2.28 -8.65 0.66
N ILE A 111 -1.33 -7.77 0.98
CA ILE A 111 -1.60 -6.47 1.60
C ILE A 111 -1.80 -5.42 0.51
N CYS A 112 -2.91 -4.69 0.55
CA CYS A 112 -3.12 -3.50 -0.28
C CYS A 112 -2.86 -2.24 0.56
N ALA A 113 -1.89 -1.41 0.18
CA ALA A 113 -1.45 -0.25 0.94
C ALA A 113 -1.50 1.04 0.11
N PRO A 114 -2.14 2.11 0.61
CA PRO A 114 -1.99 3.44 0.01
C PRO A 114 -0.54 3.95 0.15
N ALA A 115 -0.02 4.59 -0.90
CA ALA A 115 1.35 5.13 -0.91
C ALA A 115 1.54 6.42 -0.08
N ASP A 116 0.44 6.98 0.44
CA ASP A 116 0.33 8.34 0.94
C ASP A 116 -0.07 8.43 2.42
N HIS A 117 0.02 7.31 3.15
CA HIS A 117 -0.26 7.24 4.59
C HIS A 117 1.01 7.43 5.44
N ILE A 118 0.93 8.36 6.38
CA ILE A 118 1.96 8.56 7.41
C ILE A 118 1.68 7.61 8.57
N ILE A 119 2.66 6.76 8.90
CA ILE A 119 2.60 5.83 10.03
C ILE A 119 3.91 5.97 10.80
N LEU A 120 3.84 6.46 12.03
CA LEU A 120 5.02 6.73 12.87
C LEU A 120 5.39 5.53 13.73
N ASP A 121 4.41 4.77 14.23
CA ASP A 121 4.63 3.52 14.96
C ASP A 121 4.88 2.35 13.99
N THR A 122 6.08 2.31 13.43
CA THR A 122 6.51 1.26 12.50
C THR A 122 6.54 -0.14 13.15
N PRO A 123 7.06 -0.32 14.39
CA PRO A 123 7.03 -1.62 15.06
C PRO A 123 5.61 -2.15 15.31
N GLY A 124 4.70 -1.31 15.82
CA GLY A 124 3.31 -1.68 16.02
C GLY A 124 2.61 -2.04 14.71
N PHE A 125 2.81 -1.23 13.67
CA PHE A 125 2.29 -1.52 12.33
C PHE A 125 2.76 -2.87 11.79
N LYS A 126 4.08 -3.15 11.87
CA LYS A 126 4.65 -4.43 11.43
C LYS A 126 4.01 -5.60 12.18
N LYS A 127 3.87 -5.51 13.51
CA LYS A 127 3.22 -6.54 14.32
C LYS A 127 1.79 -6.81 13.84
N THR A 128 1.00 -5.76 13.66
CA THR A 128 -0.40 -5.86 13.18
C THR A 128 -0.49 -6.46 11.78
N CYS A 129 0.36 -6.04 10.84
CA CYS A 129 0.39 -6.63 9.49
C CYS A 129 0.74 -8.12 9.50
N LEU A 130 1.72 -8.53 10.31
CA LEU A 130 2.09 -9.95 10.42
C LEU A 130 0.97 -10.80 11.04
N GLN A 131 0.24 -10.26 12.02
CA GLN A 131 -0.95 -10.93 12.58
C GLN A 131 -2.06 -11.08 11.53
N ALA A 132 -2.34 -10.02 10.76
CA ALA A 132 -3.33 -10.05 9.69
C ALA A 132 -2.94 -11.07 8.60
N LEU A 133 -1.68 -11.07 8.16
CA LEU A 133 -1.16 -12.04 7.20
C LEU A 133 -1.24 -13.48 7.72
N HIS A 134 -0.91 -13.70 9.00
CA HIS A 134 -1.05 -15.02 9.62
C HIS A 134 -2.50 -15.49 9.64
N PHE A 135 -3.43 -14.60 9.98
CA PHE A 135 -4.86 -14.89 9.99
C PHE A 135 -5.37 -15.29 8.60
N THR A 136 -5.09 -14.47 7.58
CA THR A 136 -5.55 -14.73 6.19
C THR A 136 -4.87 -15.92 5.53
N ALA A 137 -3.71 -16.36 6.03
CA ALA A 137 -3.05 -17.58 5.56
C ALA A 137 -3.82 -18.85 5.93
N HIS A 138 -4.63 -18.82 7.01
CA HIS A 138 -5.38 -19.98 7.50
C HIS A 138 -6.88 -19.84 7.29
N ILE A 139 -7.38 -18.61 7.21
CA ILE A 139 -8.81 -18.29 7.12
C ILE A 139 -9.06 -17.46 5.86
N LYS A 140 -10.01 -17.93 5.03
CA LYS A 140 -10.46 -17.20 3.83
C LYS A 140 -11.28 -15.97 4.23
N ALA A 141 -10.60 -14.86 4.45
CA ALA A 141 -11.21 -13.61 4.90
C ALA A 141 -10.50 -12.39 4.31
N LEU A 142 -11.22 -11.26 4.29
CA LEU A 142 -10.64 -9.95 4.07
C LEU A 142 -10.41 -9.28 5.42
N VAL A 143 -9.19 -8.85 5.69
CA VAL A 143 -8.83 -8.15 6.92
C VAL A 143 -8.70 -6.66 6.65
N THR A 144 -9.28 -5.85 7.53
CA THR A 144 -9.11 -4.39 7.54
C THR A 144 -8.40 -3.96 8.82
N LEU A 145 -7.63 -2.87 8.76
CA LEU A 145 -6.94 -2.32 9.92
C LEU A 145 -7.77 -1.16 10.50
N GLY A 146 -8.30 -1.35 11.70
CA GLY A 146 -9.02 -0.32 12.43
C GLY A 146 -8.09 0.61 13.20
N ILE A 147 -8.41 1.90 13.21
CA ILE A 147 -7.75 2.91 14.04
C ILE A 147 -8.81 3.52 14.96
N LYS A 148 -8.48 3.69 16.25
CA LYS A 148 -9.37 4.33 17.21
C LYS A 148 -9.59 5.80 16.80
N PRO A 149 -10.83 6.23 16.50
CA PRO A 149 -11.09 7.60 16.10
C PRO A 149 -10.89 8.55 17.30
N THR A 150 -10.32 9.72 17.03
CA THR A 150 -10.16 10.81 18.02
C THR A 150 -11.26 11.87 17.89
N HIS A 151 -11.97 11.91 16.76
CA HIS A 151 -13.07 12.84 16.47
C HIS A 151 -13.97 12.28 15.34
N PRO A 152 -15.23 12.72 15.20
CA PRO A 152 -16.15 12.25 14.15
C PRO A 152 -15.84 12.87 12.77
N ASN A 153 -14.95 12.24 12.00
CA ASN A 153 -14.56 12.71 10.65
C ASN A 153 -15.37 11.98 9.57
N THR A 154 -16.24 12.71 8.88
CA THR A 154 -17.12 12.18 7.82
C THR A 154 -16.39 11.80 6.53
N GLY A 155 -15.11 12.16 6.38
CA GLY A 155 -14.26 11.74 5.28
C GLY A 155 -13.68 10.33 5.42
N TYR A 156 -13.87 9.67 6.56
CA TYR A 156 -13.41 8.30 6.81
C TYR A 156 -14.57 7.29 6.78
N GLY A 157 -14.23 6.06 6.39
CA GLY A 157 -15.09 4.91 6.64
C GLY A 157 -14.98 4.47 8.11
N TYR A 158 -16.10 4.04 8.69
CA TYR A 158 -16.15 3.50 10.05
C TYR A 158 -16.35 1.99 9.99
N ILE A 159 -15.66 1.26 10.85
CA ILE A 159 -15.74 -0.19 10.97
C ILE A 159 -16.49 -0.51 12.27
N GLN A 160 -17.66 -1.11 12.14
CA GLN A 160 -18.31 -1.77 13.27
C GLN A 160 -17.66 -3.14 13.44
N TYR A 161 -17.23 -3.46 14.66
CA TYR A 161 -16.63 -4.74 15.00
C TYR A 161 -17.19 -5.22 16.34
N GLU A 162 -17.25 -6.54 16.51
CA GLU A 162 -17.61 -7.15 17.78
C GLU A 162 -16.35 -7.29 18.65
N GLN A 163 -16.49 -7.13 19.97
CA GLN A 163 -15.37 -7.21 20.91
C GLN A 163 -14.89 -8.65 21.18
N GLN A 164 -15.50 -9.67 20.56
CA GLN A 164 -15.07 -11.05 20.76
C GLN A 164 -13.69 -11.29 20.14
N GLU A 165 -12.80 -11.90 20.91
CA GLU A 165 -11.53 -12.40 20.40
C GLU A 165 -11.81 -13.50 19.38
N VAL A 166 -11.29 -13.33 18.16
CA VAL A 166 -11.33 -14.39 17.16
C VAL A 166 -10.40 -15.49 17.63
N SER A 167 -11.00 -16.61 18.04
CA SER A 167 -10.33 -17.80 18.60
C SER A 167 -9.53 -18.56 17.54
#